data_AF-A0A2V5NS31-F1
#
_entry.id   AF-A0A2V5NS31-F1
#
_cell.length_a   1.000
_cell.length_b   1.000
_cell.length_c   1.000
_cell.angle_alpha   90.00
_cell.angle_beta   90.00
_cell.angle_gamma   90.00
#
_symmetry.space_group_name_H-M   'P 1'
#
loop_
_entity.id
_entity.type
_entity.pdbx_description
1 polymer ?
#
loop_
_entity_poly.entity_id
_entity_poly.type
_entity_poly.pdbx_seq_one_letter_code
_entity_poly.pdbx_strand_id
1 'polypeptide(L)'
;MNPKSRNRCALVCAAFIALFSAFSFRLIYLQVIKHDEYAGLAAEKHVYKQIIYAERGTILDVNNEVLAHNIPVETIVADATHLNNR
;
A
#
# COMPACT_ATOMS: atom_id res chain seq x y z
N MET A 1 19.39 33.62 36.88
CA MET A 1 18.75 33.71 35.54
C MET A 1 17.94 35.00 35.47
N ASN A 2 18.20 35.87 34.49
CA ASN A 2 17.49 37.15 34.35
C ASN A 2 15.99 36.89 34.04
N PRO A 3 15.03 37.45 34.80
CA PRO A 3 13.60 37.19 34.64
C PRO A 3 13.07 37.50 33.23
N LYS A 4 13.69 38.45 32.53
CA LYS A 4 13.33 38.76 31.13
C LYS A 4 13.69 37.64 30.15
N SER A 5 14.76 36.88 30.41
CA SER A 5 15.18 35.75 29.57
C SER A 5 14.26 34.54 29.72
N ARG A 6 13.76 34.29 30.94
CA ARG A 6 12.80 33.22 31.23
C ARG A 6 11.46 33.46 30.51
N ASN A 7 10.98 34.70 30.50
CA ASN A 7 9.72 35.04 29.82
C ASN A 7 9.81 34.89 28.30
N ARG A 8 10.95 35.28 27.70
CA ARG A 8 11.21 35.06 26.27
C ARG A 8 11.26 33.58 25.91
N CYS A 9 11.95 32.77 26.71
CA CYS A 9 11.98 31.32 26.52
C CYS A 9 10.58 30.71 26.62
N ALA A 10 9.79 31.10 27.63
CA ALA A 10 8.43 30.61 27.82
C ALA A 10 7.51 30.98 26.64
N LEU A 11 7.64 32.20 26.10
CA LEU A 11 6.88 32.63 24.92
C LEU A 11 7.23 31.81 23.68
N VAL A 12 8.53 31.56 23.44
CA VAL A 12 8.97 30.74 22.30
C VAL A 12 8.47 29.30 22.46
N CYS A 13 8.58 28.71 23.64
CA CYS A 13 8.04 27.38 23.91
C CYS A 13 6.52 27.32 23.71
N ALA A 14 5.78 28.31 24.19
CA ALA A 14 4.33 28.39 23.99
C ALA A 14 3.96 28.50 22.50
N ALA A 15 4.71 29.27 21.73
CA ALA A 15 4.52 29.38 20.28
C ALA A 15 4.73 28.04 19.58
N PHE A 16 5.79 27.30 19.93
CA PHE A 16 6.01 25.95 19.37
C PHE A 16 4.92 24.96 19.79
N ILE A 17 4.48 24.99 21.05
CA ILE A 17 3.37 24.13 21.51
C ILE A 17 2.11 24.41 20.71
N ALA A 18 1.77 25.69 20.51
CA ALA A 18 0.60 26.06 19.71
C ALA A 18 0.73 25.61 18.25
N LEU A 19 1.91 25.80 17.65
CA LEU A 19 2.20 25.38 16.28
C LEU A 19 2.06 23.87 16.11
N PHE A 20 2.74 23.08 16.96
CA PHE A 20 2.66 21.61 16.89
C PHE A 20 1.26 21.11 17.22
N SER A 21 0.53 21.75 18.13
CA SER A 21 -0.87 21.40 18.41
C SER A 21 -1.77 21.60 17.19
N ALA A 22 -1.58 22.68 16.43
CA ALA A 22 -2.32 22.92 15.19
C ALA A 22 -2.01 21.84 14.13
N PHE A 23 -0.75 21.46 13.97
CA PHE A 23 -0.36 20.36 13.08
C PHE A 23 -0.93 19.02 13.53
N SER A 24 -0.85 18.69 14.82
CA SER A 24 -1.43 17.46 15.37
C SER A 24 -2.93 17.39 15.15
N PHE A 25 -3.67 18.49 15.38
CA PHE A 25 -5.09 18.55 15.07
C PHE A 25 -5.38 18.31 13.59
N ARG A 26 -4.59 18.94 12.70
CA ARG A 26 -4.73 18.74 11.25
C ARG A 26 -4.49 17.28 10.84
N LEU A 27 -3.50 16.63 11.45
CA LEU A 27 -3.21 15.21 11.21
C LEU A 27 -4.35 14.33 11.69
N ILE A 28 -4.88 14.55 12.90
CA ILE A 28 -6.04 13.81 13.42
C ILE A 28 -7.24 13.98 12.48
N TYR A 29 -7.51 15.18 11.99
CA TYR A 29 -8.59 15.41 11.02
C TYR A 29 -8.40 14.57 9.75
N LEU A 30 -7.20 14.55 9.18
CA LEU A 30 -6.92 13.76 7.98
C LEU A 30 -6.98 12.25 8.25
N GLN A 31 -6.44 11.80 9.38
CA GLN A 31 -6.27 10.38 9.69
C GLN A 31 -7.49 9.72 10.30
N VAL A 32 -8.34 10.45 11.04
CA VAL A 32 -9.52 9.90 11.72
C VAL A 32 -10.79 10.26 10.97
N ILE A 33 -10.99 11.54 10.63
CA ILE A 33 -12.25 11.99 10.02
C ILE A 33 -12.29 11.64 8.53
N LYS A 34 -11.17 11.82 7.81
CA LYS A 34 -11.09 11.50 6.37
C LYS A 34 -10.46 10.12 6.09
N HIS A 35 -10.35 9.26 7.11
CA HIS A 35 -9.73 7.95 6.97
C HIS A 35 -10.37 7.13 5.84
N ASP A 36 -11.69 6.97 5.92
CA ASP A 36 -12.43 6.08 5.03
C ASP A 36 -12.41 6.58 3.58
N GLU A 37 -12.44 7.91 3.39
CA GLU A 37 -12.34 8.56 2.09
C GLU A 37 -10.98 8.25 1.43
N TYR A 38 -9.88 8.49 2.15
CA TYR A 38 -8.54 8.25 1.60
C TYR A 38 -8.19 6.77 1.49
N ALA A 39 -8.68 5.93 2.40
CA ALA A 39 -8.54 4.48 2.32
C ALA A 39 -9.28 3.92 1.10
N GLY A 40 -10.50 4.42 0.82
CA GLY A 40 -11.26 4.07 -0.37
C GLY A 40 -10.55 4.45 -1.68
N LEU A 41 -10.03 5.69 -1.75
CA LEU A 41 -9.26 6.16 -2.90
C LEU A 41 -7.96 5.36 -3.11
N ALA A 42 -7.27 4.99 -2.02
CA ALA A 42 -6.10 4.14 -2.08
C ALA A 42 -6.46 2.73 -2.56
N ALA A 43 -7.54 2.15 -2.05
CA ALA A 43 -8.04 0.85 -2.49
C ALA A 43 -8.41 0.87 -3.98
N GLU A 44 -9.11 1.89 -4.46
CA GLU A 44 -9.46 2.00 -5.88
C GLU A 44 -8.21 2.03 -6.79
N LYS A 45 -7.16 2.77 -6.38
CA LYS A 45 -5.96 2.92 -7.19
C LYS A 45 -4.98 1.76 -7.10
N HIS A 46 -4.97 1.04 -5.98
CA HIS A 46 -3.99 -0.02 -5.71
C HIS A 46 -4.58 -1.44 -5.79
N VAL A 47 -5.91 -1.60 -5.80
CA VAL A 47 -6.55 -2.91 -5.97
C VAL A 47 -6.77 -3.17 -7.45
N TYR A 48 -6.00 -4.11 -8.00
CA TYR A 48 -6.30 -4.69 -9.31
C TYR A 48 -7.04 -6.01 -9.11
N LYS A 49 -8.02 -6.27 -9.97
CA LYS A 49 -8.66 -7.59 -10.04
C LYS A 49 -7.76 -8.51 -10.84
N GLN A 50 -7.22 -9.53 -10.18
CA GLN A 50 -6.58 -10.65 -10.87
C GLN A 50 -7.67 -11.63 -11.29
N ILE A 51 -7.87 -11.80 -12.59
CA ILE A 51 -8.78 -12.83 -13.11
C ILE A 51 -8.14 -14.19 -12.85
N ILE A 52 -8.83 -15.04 -12.10
CA ILE A 52 -8.46 -16.44 -11.96
C ILE A 52 -9.16 -17.18 -13.10
N TYR A 53 -8.38 -17.68 -14.04
CA TYR A 53 -8.91 -18.48 -15.15
C TYR A 53 -9.37 -19.83 -14.64
N ALA A 54 -10.58 -20.24 -15.05
CA ALA A 54 -11.06 -21.59 -14.77
C ALA A 54 -10.23 -22.62 -15.55
N GLU A 55 -10.02 -23.79 -14.95
CA GLU A 55 -9.39 -24.90 -15.64
C GLU A 55 -10.28 -25.38 -16.81
N ARG A 56 -9.63 -25.74 -17.93
CA ARG A 56 -10.34 -26.31 -19.07
C ARG A 56 -10.73 -27.75 -18.74
N GLY A 57 -11.97 -28.12 -19.08
CA GLY A 57 -12.44 -29.49 -18.94
C GLY A 57 -11.60 -30.49 -19.75
N THR A 58 -11.50 -31.71 -19.21
CA THR A 58 -10.84 -32.84 -19.86
C THR A 58 -11.62 -33.31 -21.08
N ILE A 59 -10.93 -33.54 -22.20
CA ILE A 59 -11.51 -34.17 -23.39
C ILE A 59 -11.28 -35.68 -23.30
N LEU A 60 -12.37 -36.43 -23.42
CA LEU A 60 -12.40 -37.89 -23.38
C LEU A 60 -12.82 -38.44 -24.74
N ASP A 61 -12.30 -39.61 -25.11
CA ASP A 61 -12.87 -40.44 -26.18
C ASP A 61 -14.18 -41.13 -25.72
N VAL A 62 -14.90 -41.77 -26.65
CA VAL A 62 -16.10 -42.57 -26.36
C VAL A 62 -15.86 -43.70 -25.35
N ASN A 63 -14.60 -44.15 -25.23
CA ASN A 63 -14.18 -45.17 -24.26
C ASN A 63 -13.72 -44.58 -22.90
N ASN A 64 -13.96 -43.29 -22.65
CA ASN A 64 -13.50 -42.54 -21.48
C ASN A 64 -11.97 -42.40 -21.35
N GLU A 65 -11.22 -42.58 -22.44
CA GLU A 65 -9.78 -42.35 -22.44
C GLU A 65 -9.45 -40.86 -22.60
N VAL A 66 -8.48 -40.34 -21.83
CA VAL A 66 -8.13 -38.91 -21.84
C VAL A 66 -7.35 -38.56 -23.09
N LEU A 67 -7.91 -37.69 -23.93
CA LEU A 67 -7.25 -37.16 -25.13
C LEU A 67 -6.54 -35.82 -24.87
N ALA A 68 -7.08 -34.98 -23.98
CA ALA A 68 -6.47 -33.71 -23.61
C ALA A 68 -6.92 -33.25 -22.22
N HIS A 69 -5.97 -32.75 -21.42
CA HIS A 69 -6.23 -32.09 -20.13
C HIS A 69 -5.19 -30.99 -19.90
N ASN A 70 -5.53 -29.98 -19.09
CA ASN A 70 -4.61 -28.91 -18.73
C ASN A 70 -3.82 -29.31 -17.47
N ILE A 71 -2.54 -28.92 -17.41
CA ILE A 71 -1.69 -29.02 -16.23
C ILE A 71 -1.09 -27.64 -15.91
N PRO A 72 -0.97 -27.26 -14.62
CA PRO A 72 -0.28 -26.03 -14.25
C PRO A 72 1.22 -26.15 -14.54
N VAL A 73 1.80 -25.12 -15.17
CA VAL A 73 3.23 -25.04 -15.48
C VAL A 73 3.77 -23.74 -14.93
N GLU A 74 4.93 -23.81 -14.27
CA GLU A 74 5.65 -22.64 -13.78
C GLU A 74 6.69 -22.19 -14.81
N THR A 75 6.65 -20.93 -15.21
CA THR A 75 7.66 -20.34 -16.11
C THR A 75 8.52 -19.37 -15.31
N ILE A 76 9.82 -19.67 -15.20
CA ILE A 76 10.79 -18.81 -14.52
C ILE A 76 11.46 -17.92 -15.56
N VAL A 77 11.43 -16.60 -15.35
CA VAL A 77 12.10 -15.62 -16.21
C VAL A 77 13.07 -14.80 -15.35
N ALA A 78 14.31 -14.66 -15.81
CA ALA A 78 15.33 -13.84 -15.16
C ALA A 78 15.64 -12.61 -16.01
N ASP A 79 15.62 -11.43 -15.40
CA ASP A 79 16.03 -10.18 -16.04
C ASP A 79 17.56 -10.05 -16.01
N ALA A 80 18.17 -10.07 -17.20
CA ALA A 80 19.61 -9.96 -17.37
C ALA A 80 20.19 -8.60 -16.98
N THR A 81 19.36 -7.55 -16.89
CA THR A 81 19.79 -6.20 -16.51
C THR A 81 20.28 -6.13 -15.07
N HIS A 82 19.77 -7.01 -14.20
CA HIS A 82 20.14 -7.11 -12.79
C HIS A 82 21.33 -8.06 -12.53
N LEU A 83 21.89 -8.69 -13.57
CA LEU A 83 23.00 -9.65 -13.44
C LEU A 83 24.40 -9.02 -13.65
N ASN A 84 24.48 -7.72 -13.93
CA ASN A 84 25.76 -7.07 -14.15
C ASN A 84 26.37 -6.56 -12.85
N ASN A 85 27.47 -7.18 -12.42
CA ASN A 85 28.34 -6.71 -11.34
C ASN A 85 29.41 -5.78 -11.94
N ARG A 86 29.12 -4.49 -12.04
CA ARG A 86 30.12 -3.43 -12.26
C ARG A 86 29.85 -2.28 -11.32
#